data_AF-A0A0M3HHL0-F1
#
_entry.id   AF-A0A0M3HHL0-F1
#
_cell.length_a   1.000
_cell.length_b   1.000
_cell.length_c   1.000
_cell.angle_alpha   90.00
_cell.angle_beta   90.00
_cell.angle_gamma   90.00
#
_symmetry.space_group_name_H-M   'P 1'
#
loop_
_entity.id
_entity.type
_entity.pdbx_description
1 polymer ?
#
loop_
_entity_poly.entity_id
_entity_poly.type
_entity_poly.pdbx_seq_one_letter_code
_entity_poly.pdbx_strand_id
1 'polypeptide(L)'
;HALGLYHEQARYDRDSHVRVLTQNIQSGYANQFSKQSQNSMVTYGVKYDYGSVMHYPSDGFSANGRDTLEALDPNYQSTIGQRTGLSFSDAKKVNLAYCNGTCYHRLQCQYGGYTDPKDCSRCRCTEGLGGTLCGEPLQTSKNCGTLSLTATSSFKTLSQSGTGSCNFMITACLL
;
A
#
# COMPACT_ATOMS: atom_id res chain seq x y z
N HIS A 1 -7.96 2.24 14.21
CA HIS A 1 -9.07 3.15 14.57
C HIS A 1 -8.72 4.20 15.61
N ALA A 2 -8.22 3.85 16.81
CA ALA A 2 -7.96 4.84 17.88
C ALA A 2 -7.08 6.04 17.45
N LEU A 3 -6.13 5.83 16.53
CA LEU A 3 -5.31 6.88 15.90
C LEU A 3 -6.02 7.64 14.76
N GLY A 4 -7.36 7.64 14.71
CA GLY A 4 -8.14 8.42 13.73
C GLY A 4 -8.28 7.82 12.32
N LEU A 5 -7.82 6.60 12.07
CA LEU A 5 -8.00 5.93 10.77
C LEU A 5 -9.36 5.25 10.66
N TYR A 6 -10.14 5.63 9.64
CA TYR A 6 -11.29 4.88 9.14
C TYR A 6 -10.85 3.63 8.36
N HIS A 7 -11.81 2.77 8.03
CA HIS A 7 -11.55 1.67 7.11
C HIS A 7 -11.19 2.15 5.71
N GLU A 8 -10.30 1.43 5.03
CA GLU A 8 -9.80 1.86 3.70
C GLU A 8 -10.93 1.84 2.65
N GLN A 9 -11.83 0.84 2.68
CA GLN A 9 -12.99 0.78 1.79
C GLN A 9 -14.08 1.82 2.09
N ALA A 10 -13.95 2.56 3.19
CA ALA A 10 -14.81 3.68 3.51
C ALA A 10 -14.29 4.99 2.91
N ARG A 11 -13.18 5.00 2.17
CA ARG A 11 -12.68 6.22 1.51
C ARG A 11 -13.70 6.83 0.56
N TYR A 12 -13.68 8.16 0.46
CA TYR A 12 -14.55 8.89 -0.47
C TYR A 12 -14.32 8.50 -1.93
N ASP A 13 -13.09 8.13 -2.29
CA ASP A 13 -12.62 7.73 -3.63
C ASP A 13 -12.65 6.21 -3.86
N ARG A 14 -13.17 5.41 -2.93
CA ARG A 14 -13.10 3.94 -3.01
C ARG A 14 -13.75 3.34 -4.26
N ASP A 15 -14.77 3.98 -4.84
CA ASP A 15 -15.47 3.46 -6.03
C ASP A 15 -14.59 3.45 -7.30
N SER A 16 -13.42 4.10 -7.28
CA SER A 16 -12.39 3.98 -8.33
C SER A 16 -11.47 2.77 -8.14
N HIS A 17 -11.66 1.99 -7.08
CA HIS A 17 -10.77 0.90 -6.67
C HIS A 17 -11.53 -0.40 -6.37
N VAL A 18 -12.69 -0.31 -5.72
CA VAL A 18 -13.52 -1.46 -5.35
C VAL A 18 -14.99 -1.18 -5.65
N ARG A 19 -15.74 -2.23 -5.96
CA ARG A 19 -17.19 -2.27 -6.11
C ARG A 19 -17.81 -2.95 -4.89
N VAL A 20 -18.86 -2.35 -4.34
CA VAL A 20 -19.67 -2.97 -3.28
C VAL A 20 -20.80 -3.78 -3.90
N LEU A 21 -20.87 -5.07 -3.58
CA LEU A 21 -21.88 -6.01 -4.05
C LEU A 21 -23.03 -6.09 -3.05
N THR A 22 -23.90 -5.08 -3.06
CA THR A 22 -24.95 -4.90 -2.04
C THR A 22 -25.91 -6.07 -1.91
N GLN A 23 -26.12 -6.81 -3.01
CA GLN A 23 -26.95 -8.02 -3.04
C GLN A 23 -26.42 -9.16 -2.16
N ASN A 24 -25.14 -9.14 -1.79
CA ASN A 24 -24.51 -10.16 -0.94
C ASN A 24 -24.40 -9.72 0.53
N ILE A 25 -24.77 -8.47 0.88
CA ILE A 25 -24.61 -7.94 2.23
C ILE A 25 -25.73 -8.44 3.16
N GLN A 26 -25.37 -8.81 4.39
CA GLN A 26 -26.34 -9.14 5.44
C GLN A 26 -27.33 -8.00 5.69
N SER A 27 -28.61 -8.35 5.85
CA SER A 27 -29.65 -7.38 6.20
C SER A 27 -29.26 -6.60 7.47
N GLY A 28 -29.38 -5.27 7.41
CA GLY A 28 -28.98 -4.37 8.50
C GLY A 28 -27.52 -3.89 8.48
N TYR A 29 -26.65 -4.45 7.64
CA TYR A 29 -25.22 -4.09 7.60
C TYR A 29 -24.79 -3.20 6.43
N ALA A 30 -25.74 -2.70 5.62
CA ALA A 30 -25.44 -1.83 4.48
C ALA A 30 -24.67 -0.56 4.88
N ASN A 31 -24.91 -0.04 6.08
CA ASN A 31 -24.21 1.13 6.63
C ASN A 31 -22.70 0.89 6.86
N GLN A 32 -22.25 -0.36 7.01
CA GLN A 32 -20.83 -0.72 7.15
C GLN A 32 -20.00 -0.44 5.89
N PHE A 33 -20.66 -0.19 4.75
CA PHE A 33 -20.04 0.11 3.46
C PHE A 33 -20.21 1.58 3.05
N SER A 34 -20.70 2.42 3.98
CA SER A 34 -20.84 3.85 3.77
C SER A 34 -19.47 4.50 3.57
N LYS A 35 -19.37 5.35 2.55
CA LYS A 35 -18.17 6.17 2.35
C LYS A 35 -18.14 7.32 3.35
N GLN A 36 -16.95 7.67 3.78
CA GLN A 36 -16.65 8.94 4.42
C GLN A 36 -16.71 10.05 3.37
N SER A 37 -17.03 11.25 3.83
CA SER A 37 -16.96 12.45 2.98
C SER A 37 -15.52 12.94 2.85
N GLN A 38 -15.24 13.75 1.84
CA GLN A 38 -13.94 14.43 1.71
C GLN A 38 -13.64 15.37 2.89
N ASN A 39 -14.67 15.90 3.55
CA ASN A 39 -14.51 16.79 4.70
C ASN A 39 -14.20 16.04 6.00
N SER A 40 -14.61 14.76 6.12
CA SER A 40 -14.40 13.94 7.30
C SER A 40 -13.15 13.06 7.22
N MET A 41 -12.50 12.99 6.06
CA MET A 41 -11.35 12.11 5.83
C MET A 41 -10.22 12.80 5.07
N VAL A 42 -9.01 12.74 5.63
CA VAL A 42 -7.78 13.21 4.99
C VAL A 42 -6.94 12.01 4.55
N THR A 43 -6.57 11.95 3.27
CA THR A 43 -5.73 10.89 2.70
C THR A 43 -4.24 11.18 2.76
N TYR A 44 -3.87 12.44 3.05
CA TYR A 44 -2.49 12.94 3.01
C TYR A 44 -1.78 12.71 1.67
N GLY A 45 -2.55 12.61 0.57
CA GLY A 45 -2.02 12.26 -0.75
C GLY A 45 -1.58 10.80 -0.89
N VAL A 46 -1.86 9.94 0.10
CA VAL A 46 -1.58 8.51 0.03
C VAL A 46 -2.66 7.82 -0.80
N LYS A 47 -2.23 7.08 -1.84
CA LYS A 47 -3.11 6.33 -2.75
C LYS A 47 -3.93 5.27 -2.00
N TYR A 48 -5.00 4.79 -2.64
CA TYR A 48 -5.80 3.68 -2.11
C TYR A 48 -4.94 2.44 -1.95
N ASP A 49 -5.04 1.80 -0.80
CA ASP A 49 -4.20 0.65 -0.45
C ASP A 49 -5.04 -0.61 -0.21
N TYR A 50 -5.11 -1.46 -1.23
CA TYR A 50 -5.78 -2.77 -1.11
C TYR A 50 -5.20 -3.62 0.03
N GLY A 51 -3.91 -3.49 0.32
CA GLY A 51 -3.21 -4.22 1.37
C GLY A 51 -3.27 -3.56 2.74
N SER A 52 -4.04 -2.48 2.92
CA SER A 52 -4.18 -1.84 4.23
C SER A 52 -4.78 -2.81 5.25
N VAL A 53 -4.24 -2.84 6.46
CA VAL A 53 -4.84 -3.62 7.57
C VAL A 53 -6.24 -3.12 7.92
N MET A 54 -6.54 -1.88 7.53
CA MET A 54 -7.83 -1.23 7.73
C MET A 54 -8.85 -1.59 6.64
N HIS A 55 -8.47 -2.34 5.60
CA HIS A 55 -9.38 -2.79 4.55
C HIS A 55 -10.17 -4.03 4.99
N TYR A 56 -11.47 -4.08 4.68
CA TYR A 56 -12.29 -5.27 4.86
C TYR A 56 -11.85 -6.43 3.96
N PRO A 57 -12.05 -7.69 4.38
CA PRO A 57 -11.96 -8.83 3.47
C PRO A 57 -13.06 -8.78 2.42
N SER A 58 -12.87 -9.52 1.34
CA SER A 58 -13.80 -9.53 0.20
C SER A 58 -15.21 -9.95 0.59
N ASP A 59 -15.37 -10.83 1.58
CA ASP A 59 -16.62 -11.42 2.06
C ASP A 59 -17.15 -10.80 3.36
N GLY A 60 -16.60 -9.64 3.78
CA GLY A 60 -17.01 -8.99 5.01
C GLY A 60 -18.53 -8.75 5.05
N PHE A 61 -19.20 -9.11 6.15
CA PHE A 61 -20.66 -9.00 6.29
C PHE A 61 -21.47 -9.70 5.18
N SER A 62 -20.94 -10.78 4.60
CA SER A 62 -21.65 -11.57 3.58
C SER A 62 -22.82 -12.36 4.16
N ALA A 63 -23.96 -12.33 3.47
CA ALA A 63 -25.17 -13.09 3.80
C ALA A 63 -25.14 -14.53 3.26
N ASN A 64 -24.27 -14.79 2.28
CA ASN A 64 -24.30 -16.01 1.47
C ASN A 64 -22.89 -16.59 1.19
N GLY A 65 -21.88 -16.11 1.91
CA GLY A 65 -20.48 -16.53 1.74
C GLY A 65 -19.83 -16.04 0.44
N ARG A 66 -20.49 -15.17 -0.32
CA ARG A 66 -19.93 -14.53 -1.53
C ARG A 66 -19.37 -13.16 -1.19
N ASP A 67 -18.50 -12.66 -2.06
CA ASP A 67 -17.89 -11.35 -1.92
C ASP A 67 -18.95 -10.23 -1.79
N THR A 68 -18.73 -9.34 -0.84
CA THR A 68 -19.42 -8.05 -0.70
C THR A 68 -18.56 -6.90 -1.22
N LEU A 69 -17.25 -7.12 -1.39
CA LEU A 69 -16.28 -6.20 -1.99
C LEU A 69 -15.51 -6.91 -3.10
N GLU A 70 -15.47 -6.25 -4.25
CA GLU A 70 -14.76 -6.70 -5.44
C GLU A 70 -13.76 -5.62 -5.87
N ALA A 71 -12.48 -5.94 -5.94
CA ALA A 71 -11.46 -5.07 -6.50
C ALA A 71 -11.67 -4.91 -8.00
N LEU A 72 -11.61 -3.67 -8.49
CA LEU A 72 -11.76 -3.38 -9.92
C LEU A 72 -10.56 -3.89 -10.74
N ASP A 73 -9.38 -3.92 -10.12
CA ASP A 73 -8.23 -4.65 -10.66
C ASP A 73 -8.16 -6.04 -9.99
N PRO A 74 -8.38 -7.12 -10.75
CA PRO A 74 -8.48 -8.47 -10.22
C PRO A 74 -7.18 -8.96 -9.57
N ASN A 75 -6.03 -8.36 -9.91
CA ASN A 75 -4.74 -8.71 -9.28
C ASN A 75 -4.73 -8.39 -7.78
N TYR A 76 -5.61 -7.49 -7.32
CA TYR A 76 -5.71 -7.11 -5.92
C TYR A 76 -6.85 -7.78 -5.14
N GLN A 77 -7.67 -8.64 -5.76
CA GLN A 77 -8.80 -9.29 -5.07
C GLN A 77 -8.34 -10.12 -3.88
N SER A 78 -7.23 -10.87 -4.02
CA SER A 78 -6.66 -11.67 -2.93
C SER A 78 -5.82 -10.84 -1.94
N THR A 79 -5.64 -9.54 -2.20
CA THR A 79 -4.86 -8.64 -1.33
C THR A 79 -5.72 -8.01 -0.23
N ILE A 80 -6.99 -7.73 -0.53
CA ILE A 80 -7.89 -7.07 0.42
C ILE A 80 -8.18 -7.93 1.64
N GLY A 81 -8.25 -7.32 2.81
CA GLY A 81 -8.57 -8.00 4.06
C GLY A 81 -7.42 -8.69 4.76
N GLN A 82 -6.18 -8.53 4.30
CA GLN A 82 -5.02 -9.06 5.01
C GLN A 82 -4.99 -8.59 6.48
N ARG A 83 -4.51 -9.46 7.37
CA ARG A 83 -4.38 -9.18 8.82
C ARG A 83 -2.98 -9.50 9.36
N THR A 84 -2.00 -9.65 8.47
CA THR A 84 -0.61 -9.95 8.82
C THR A 84 0.05 -8.79 9.55
N GLY A 85 -0.23 -7.55 9.13
CA GLY A 85 0.35 -6.38 9.77
C GLY A 85 0.01 -5.07 9.05
N LEU A 86 0.59 -3.97 9.54
CA LEU A 86 0.45 -2.66 8.92
C LEU A 86 1.09 -2.67 7.52
N SER A 87 0.40 -2.08 6.56
CA SER A 87 1.03 -1.76 5.28
C SER A 87 1.98 -0.56 5.42
N PHE A 88 2.84 -0.37 4.42
CA PHE A 88 3.66 0.84 4.33
C PHE A 88 2.79 2.12 4.32
N SER A 89 1.66 2.08 3.62
CA SER A 89 0.72 3.21 3.51
C SER A 89 0.00 3.49 4.83
N ASP A 90 -0.33 2.47 5.62
CA ASP A 90 -0.90 2.63 6.96
C ASP A 90 0.06 3.41 7.86
N ALA A 91 1.31 2.97 7.95
CA ALA A 91 2.35 3.65 8.73
C ALA A 91 2.61 5.07 8.20
N LYS A 92 2.61 5.26 6.88
CA LYS A 92 2.79 6.57 6.24
C LYS A 92 1.67 7.54 6.63
N LYS A 93 0.40 7.12 6.58
CA LYS A 93 -0.74 7.98 6.99
C LYS A 93 -0.62 8.41 8.45
N VAL A 94 -0.28 7.49 9.36
CA VAL A 94 -0.07 7.83 10.79
C VAL A 94 1.09 8.81 10.96
N ASN A 95 2.22 8.58 10.30
CA ASN A 95 3.37 9.48 10.41
C ASN A 95 3.09 10.87 9.81
N LEU A 96 2.33 10.96 8.72
CA LEU A 96 1.90 12.24 8.15
C LEU A 96 0.88 12.98 9.03
N ALA A 97 0.07 12.25 9.80
CA ALA A 97 -0.88 12.84 10.73
C ALA A 97 -0.20 13.37 12.01
N TYR A 98 0.73 12.59 12.58
CA TYR A 98 1.24 12.84 13.94
C TYR A 98 2.72 13.25 14.02
N CYS A 99 3.52 13.01 12.97
CA CYS A 99 4.97 13.18 12.99
C CYS A 99 5.50 14.09 11.86
N ASN A 100 4.62 14.72 11.08
CA ASN A 100 5.00 15.48 9.88
C ASN A 100 5.80 16.77 10.17
N GLY A 101 5.80 17.22 11.42
CA GLY A 101 6.56 18.37 11.91
C GLY A 101 7.89 18.00 12.59
N THR A 102 8.23 16.71 12.71
CA THR A 102 9.43 16.28 13.45
C THR A 102 10.72 16.66 12.72
N CYS A 103 10.73 16.58 11.39
CA CYS A 103 11.89 16.92 10.57
C CYS A 103 11.74 18.31 9.96
N TYR A 104 12.68 19.21 10.28
CA TYR A 104 12.70 20.57 9.73
C TYR A 104 12.93 20.57 8.21
N HIS A 105 13.83 19.71 7.74
CA HIS A 105 14.09 19.50 6.32
C HIS A 105 13.46 18.18 5.85
N ARG A 106 12.72 18.25 4.75
CA ARG A 106 12.14 17.07 4.09
C ARG A 106 13.02 16.64 2.93
N LEU A 107 13.32 15.35 2.89
CA LEU A 107 14.05 14.72 1.80
C LEU A 107 13.12 14.46 0.61
N GLN A 108 13.69 14.55 -0.60
CA GLN A 108 13.01 14.17 -1.84
C GLN A 108 13.03 12.65 -2.02
N CYS A 109 12.21 11.97 -1.21
CA CYS A 109 12.11 10.51 -1.22
C CYS A 109 11.46 10.00 -2.52
N GLN A 110 12.00 8.93 -3.09
CA GLN A 110 11.55 8.34 -4.34
C GLN A 110 10.52 7.23 -4.11
N TYR A 111 9.78 6.88 -5.17
CA TYR A 111 8.87 5.72 -5.25
C TYR A 111 7.88 5.59 -4.07
N GLY A 112 7.34 6.73 -3.64
CA GLY A 112 6.36 6.78 -2.56
C GLY A 112 6.96 6.79 -1.14
N GLY A 113 8.28 6.83 -1.00
CA GLY A 113 8.97 7.05 0.27
C GLY A 113 8.59 8.37 0.95
N TYR A 114 8.99 8.53 2.21
CA TYR A 114 8.85 9.78 2.97
C TYR A 114 9.95 9.88 4.02
N THR A 115 10.30 11.10 4.44
CA THR A 115 11.37 11.32 5.44
C THR A 115 11.03 10.57 6.74
N ASP A 116 11.99 9.81 7.27
CA ASP A 116 11.78 9.03 8.49
C ASP A 116 11.66 10.00 9.68
N PRO A 117 10.50 10.08 10.36
CA PRO A 117 10.34 10.99 11.49
C PRO A 117 11.24 10.61 12.68
N LYS A 118 11.82 9.40 12.69
CA LYS A 118 12.81 8.99 13.71
C LYS A 118 14.25 9.27 13.30
N ASP A 119 14.49 9.54 12.02
CA ASP A 119 15.81 9.79 11.45
C ASP A 119 15.69 10.67 10.20
N CYS A 120 15.75 11.98 10.41
CA CYS A 120 15.56 12.97 9.36
C CYS A 120 16.66 12.96 8.28
N SER A 121 17.72 12.15 8.45
CA SER A 121 18.78 12.00 7.46
C SER A 121 18.45 10.99 6.36
N ARG A 122 17.35 10.23 6.49
CA ARG A 122 16.95 9.20 5.52
C ARG A 122 15.44 9.13 5.30
N CYS A 123 15.05 8.45 4.23
CA CYS A 123 13.67 8.12 3.92
C CYS A 123 13.29 6.75 4.51
N ARG A 124 12.02 6.60 4.92
CA ARG A 124 11.38 5.29 5.02
C ARG A 124 10.94 4.87 3.63
N CYS A 125 11.34 3.67 3.25
CA CYS A 125 11.13 3.13 1.92
C CYS A 125 10.02 2.09 1.89
N THR A 126 9.32 2.03 0.77
CA THR A 126 8.41 0.93 0.45
C THR A 126 9.20 -0.38 0.45
N GLU A 127 8.51 -1.49 0.72
CA GLU A 127 9.12 -2.82 0.71
C GLU A 127 9.93 -3.07 -0.57
N GLY A 128 11.12 -3.66 -0.40
CA GLY A 128 12.05 -3.93 -1.50
C GLY A 128 12.93 -2.75 -1.94
N LEU A 129 12.70 -1.53 -1.43
CA LEU A 129 13.52 -0.36 -1.72
C LEU A 129 14.37 0.09 -0.52
N GLY A 130 15.49 0.74 -0.81
CA GLY A 130 16.50 1.17 0.15
C GLY A 130 17.33 2.34 -0.34
N GLY A 131 18.46 2.57 0.33
CA GLY A 131 19.24 3.79 0.19
C GLY A 131 18.59 4.99 0.88
N THR A 132 19.33 6.10 0.99
CA THR A 132 18.88 7.29 1.73
C THR A 132 17.58 7.87 1.19
N LEU A 133 17.37 7.80 -0.12
CA LEU A 133 16.22 8.39 -0.82
C LEU A 133 15.24 7.34 -1.37
N CYS A 134 15.39 6.06 -1.01
CA CYS A 134 14.58 4.95 -1.54
C CYS A 134 14.75 4.69 -3.05
N GLY A 135 15.81 5.21 -3.66
CA GLY A 135 16.07 5.11 -5.10
C GLY A 135 16.78 3.83 -5.53
N GLU A 136 17.08 2.94 -4.58
CA GLU A 136 17.89 1.75 -4.79
C GLU A 136 17.13 0.51 -4.33
N PRO A 137 17.40 -0.68 -4.90
CA PRO A 137 16.90 -1.93 -4.34
C PRO A 137 17.45 -2.15 -2.92
N LEU A 138 16.60 -2.63 -2.02
CA LEU A 138 17.01 -3.00 -0.66
C LEU A 138 17.98 -4.19 -0.70
N GLN A 139 19.25 -3.94 -0.42
CA GLN A 139 20.29 -4.98 -0.39
C GLN A 139 20.30 -5.69 0.97
N THR A 140 19.87 -6.95 1.01
CA THR A 140 19.84 -7.76 2.24
C THR A 140 20.92 -8.85 2.28
N SER A 141 21.53 -9.21 1.15
CA SER A 141 22.53 -10.29 1.09
C SER A 141 23.71 -9.93 0.19
N LYS A 142 24.90 -10.44 0.52
CA LYS A 142 26.09 -10.30 -0.33
C LYS A 142 25.92 -11.20 -1.55
N ASN A 143 26.36 -10.74 -2.73
CA ASN A 143 26.33 -11.49 -4.00
C ASN A 143 24.96 -11.62 -4.70
N CYS A 144 24.12 -10.59 -4.61
CA CYS A 144 22.85 -10.53 -5.32
C CYS A 144 22.95 -10.19 -6.83
N GLY A 145 24.16 -10.00 -7.36
CA GLY A 145 24.36 -9.61 -8.76
C GLY A 145 23.78 -8.22 -9.08
N THR A 146 23.30 -8.06 -10.31
CA THR A 146 22.70 -6.80 -10.78
C THR A 146 21.25 -6.70 -10.34
N LEU A 147 20.95 -5.78 -9.42
CA LEU A 147 19.61 -5.61 -8.86
C LEU A 147 18.75 -4.52 -9.49
N SER A 148 19.35 -3.58 -10.22
CA SER A 148 18.61 -2.55 -10.96
C SER A 148 18.50 -2.96 -12.43
N LEU A 149 17.28 -3.11 -12.92
CA LEU A 149 16.97 -3.61 -14.26
C LEU A 149 16.00 -2.65 -14.96
N THR A 150 16.15 -2.52 -16.27
CA THR A 150 15.19 -1.78 -17.10
C THR A 150 14.31 -2.77 -17.85
N ALA A 151 12.98 -2.62 -17.72
CA ALA A 151 12.02 -3.44 -18.45
C ALA A 151 12.05 -3.12 -19.95
N THR A 152 11.96 -4.17 -20.76
CA THR A 152 11.81 -4.11 -22.21
C THR A 152 10.47 -4.72 -22.62
N SER A 153 10.09 -4.59 -23.90
CA SER A 153 8.89 -5.25 -24.45
C SER A 153 9.03 -6.77 -24.59
N SER A 154 10.23 -7.31 -24.40
CA SER A 154 10.54 -8.74 -24.46
C SER A 154 10.47 -9.38 -23.08
N PHE A 155 9.91 -10.59 -23.01
CA PHE A 155 9.95 -11.40 -21.80
C PHE A 155 11.39 -11.74 -21.42
N LYS A 156 11.69 -11.60 -20.13
CA LYS A 156 12.98 -11.97 -19.55
C LYS A 156 12.75 -12.68 -18.23
N THR A 157 13.38 -13.84 -18.07
CA THR A 157 13.38 -14.58 -16.80
C THR A 157 14.46 -14.03 -15.89
N LEU A 158 14.11 -13.72 -14.64
CA LEU A 158 15.07 -13.42 -13.59
C LEU A 158 15.31 -14.69 -12.77
N SER A 159 16.57 -15.09 -12.66
CA SER A 159 16.99 -16.21 -11.84
C SER A 159 18.09 -15.77 -10.90
N GLN A 160 17.94 -16.14 -9.63
CA GLN A 160 18.94 -15.93 -8.59
C GLN A 160 19.07 -17.25 -7.82
N SER A 161 20.30 -17.65 -7.51
CA SER A 161 20.60 -18.84 -6.71
C SER A 161 21.44 -18.45 -5.49
N GLY A 162 21.38 -19.29 -4.46
CA GLY A 162 22.11 -19.08 -3.20
C GLY A 162 21.19 -18.79 -2.00
N THR A 163 21.81 -18.56 -0.85
CA THR A 163 21.11 -18.29 0.42
C THR A 163 21.06 -16.79 0.67
N GLY A 164 19.86 -16.26 0.88
CA GLY A 164 19.66 -14.85 1.22
C GLY A 164 18.42 -14.25 0.60
N SER A 165 18.27 -12.95 0.76
CA SER A 165 17.20 -12.16 0.14
C SER A 165 17.82 -11.12 -0.79
N CYS A 166 17.32 -11.03 -2.01
CA CYS A 166 17.73 -10.07 -3.02
C CYS A 166 16.48 -9.36 -3.54
N ASN A 167 16.47 -8.03 -3.49
CA ASN A 167 15.36 -7.24 -4.02
C ASN A 167 15.76 -6.67 -5.39
N PHE A 168 14.95 -6.89 -6.41
CA PHE A 168 15.21 -6.38 -7.75
C PHE A 168 14.33 -5.16 -8.00
N MET A 169 14.94 -4.05 -8.41
CA MET A 169 14.22 -2.86 -8.85
C MET A 169 14.13 -2.88 -10.38
N ILE A 170 12.90 -3.02 -10.90
CA ILE A 170 12.64 -3.05 -12.34
C ILE A 170 11.96 -1.74 -12.74
N THR A 171 12.63 -0.92 -13.54
CA THR A 171 12.10 0.35 -14.03
C THR A 171 11.62 0.22 -15.47
N ALA A 172 10.42 0.68 -15.78
CA ALA A 172 9.93 0.79 -17.16
C ALA A 172 9.97 2.25 -17.61
N CYS A 173 10.39 2.52 -18.85
CA CYS A 173 10.18 3.84 -19.45
C CYS A 173 8.68 4.05 -19.67
N LEU A 174 8.16 5.15 -19.13
CA LEU A 174 6.84 5.63 -19.52
C LEU A 174 6.98 6.19 -20.95
N LEU A 175 6.27 5.56 -21.89
CA LEU A 175 6.05 6.11 -23.24
C LEU A 175 5.14 7.33 -23.18
#